data_AF-A0AAV7VLI5-F1
#
_entry.id   AF-A0AAV7VLI5-F1
#
_cell.length_a   1.000
_cell.length_b   1.000
_cell.length_c   1.000
_cell.angle_alpha   90.00
_cell.angle_beta   90.00
_cell.angle_gamma   90.00
#
_symmetry.space_group_name_H-M   'P 1'
#
loop_
_entity.id
_entity.type
_entity.pdbx_description
1 polymer ?
#
loop_
_entity_poly.entity_id
_entity_poly.type
_entity_poly.pdbx_seq_one_letter_code
_entity_poly.pdbx_strand_id
1 'polypeptide(L)'
;MLAWLLRQERPVPIIQLLRSSSGERILGQIMVNAHLHEHLRVIYAAPWSAGETQIQTYLNGLRLPRLMTAQVEELEGDISLNDLREALSGMATGKAPGPEGLPVEYYLTYSAVLLSRL
;
A
#
# COMPACT_ATOMS: atom_id res chain seq x y z
N MET A 1 -18.97 -18.42 3.65
CA MET A 1 -19.81 -18.24 2.44
C MET A 1 -20.76 -17.04 2.55
N LEU A 2 -21.43 -16.83 3.68
CA LEU A 2 -22.36 -15.70 3.91
C LEU A 2 -21.72 -14.29 3.78
N ALA A 3 -20.53 -14.08 4.37
CA ALA A 3 -19.83 -12.80 4.29
C ALA A 3 -19.37 -12.41 2.87
N TRP A 4 -19.19 -13.40 1.98
CA TRP A 4 -18.84 -13.17 0.57
C TRP A 4 -20.06 -12.74 -0.24
N LEU A 5 -21.22 -13.37 0.00
CA LEU A 5 -22.51 -12.96 -0.57
C LEU A 5 -22.89 -11.54 -0.14
N LEU A 6 -22.76 -11.23 1.16
CA LEU A 6 -22.97 -9.87 1.70
C LEU A 6 -21.98 -8.82 1.16
N ARG A 7 -20.84 -9.24 0.60
CA ARG A 7 -19.88 -8.35 -0.07
C ARG A 7 -20.25 -8.10 -1.54
N GLN A 8 -20.93 -9.05 -2.19
CA GLN A 8 -21.46 -8.88 -3.55
C GLN A 8 -22.76 -8.07 -3.59
N GLU A 9 -23.55 -8.10 -2.51
CA GLU A 9 -24.80 -7.33 -2.39
C GLU A 9 -24.61 -5.86 -1.98
N ARG A 10 -23.37 -5.38 -1.82
CA ARG A 10 -23.15 -3.96 -1.52
C ARG A 10 -23.45 -3.16 -2.77
N PRO A 11 -24.46 -2.26 -2.77
CA PRO A 11 -24.63 -1.34 -3.87
C PRO A 11 -23.33 -0.54 -4.00
N VAL A 12 -22.82 -0.42 -5.23
CA VAL A 12 -21.65 0.42 -5.52
C VAL A 12 -21.97 1.81 -4.93
N PRO A 13 -21.12 2.39 -4.07
CA PRO A 13 -21.41 3.66 -3.44
C PRO A 13 -21.58 4.73 -4.53
N ILE A 14 -22.83 5.16 -4.73
CA ILE A 14 -23.18 6.19 -5.71
C ILE A 14 -22.97 7.54 -5.03
N ILE A 15 -22.09 8.36 -5.59
CA ILE A 15 -21.87 9.73 -5.11
C ILE A 15 -23.09 10.57 -5.52
N GLN A 16 -23.98 10.83 -4.57
CA GLN A 16 -25.24 11.54 -4.86
C GLN A 16 -25.07 13.06 -4.90
N LEU A 17 -24.01 13.58 -4.29
CA LEU A 17 -23.77 15.02 -4.14
C LEU A 17 -22.28 15.32 -4.14
N LEU A 18 -21.91 16.34 -4.92
CA LEU A 18 -20.62 17.00 -4.83
C LEU A 18 -20.80 18.44 -4.37
N ARG A 19 -19.81 18.95 -3.66
CA ARG A 19 -19.70 20.37 -3.34
C ARG A 19 -18.50 20.94 -4.09
N SER A 20 -18.75 21.92 -4.95
CA SER A 20 -17.69 22.65 -5.63
C SER A 20 -16.90 23.54 -4.65
N SER A 21 -15.69 23.95 -5.03
CA SER A 21 -14.85 24.90 -4.27
C SER A 21 -15.53 26.27 -4.10
N SER A 22 -16.48 26.62 -4.97
CA SER A 22 -17.35 27.80 -4.87
C SER A 22 -18.51 27.65 -3.89
N GLY A 23 -18.71 26.46 -3.31
CA GLY A 23 -19.81 26.14 -2.39
C GLY A 23 -21.09 25.63 -3.07
N GLU A 24 -21.12 25.58 -4.40
CA GLU A 24 -22.25 25.05 -5.19
C GLU A 24 -22.45 23.55 -4.97
N ARG A 25 -23.72 23.10 -4.93
CA ARG A 25 -24.10 21.69 -4.79
C ARG A 25 -24.44 21.10 -6.15
N ILE A 26 -23.65 20.14 -6.60
CA ILE A 26 -23.90 19.40 -7.85
C ILE A 26 -24.64 18.12 -7.48
N LEU A 27 -25.84 17.96 -8.02
CA LEU A 27 -26.74 16.84 -7.76
C LEU A 27 -26.93 16.01 -9.02
N GLY A 28 -27.13 14.71 -8.83
CA GLY A 28 -27.45 13.79 -9.92
C GLY A 28 -26.22 13.15 -10.55
N GLN A 29 -26.32 11.84 -10.79
CA GLN A 29 -25.18 10.99 -11.13
C GLN A 29 -24.45 11.41 -12.41
N ILE A 30 -25.19 11.87 -13.41
CA ILE A 30 -24.63 12.29 -14.70
C ILE A 30 -23.77 13.55 -14.51
N MET A 31 -24.28 14.53 -13.78
CA MET A 31 -23.59 15.80 -13.53
C MET A 31 -22.38 15.61 -12.61
N VAL A 32 -22.52 14.78 -11.57
CA VAL A 32 -21.43 14.39 -10.67
C VAL A 32 -20.30 13.74 -11.45
N ASN A 33 -20.61 12.74 -12.28
CA ASN A 33 -19.60 12.04 -13.07
C ASN A 33 -18.92 12.97 -14.10
N ALA A 34 -19.69 13.83 -14.77
CA ALA A 34 -19.15 14.81 -15.71
C ALA A 34 -18.17 15.78 -15.02
N HIS A 35 -18.53 16.27 -13.83
CA HIS A 35 -17.68 17.19 -13.07
C HIS A 35 -16.41 16.51 -12.55
N LEU A 36 -16.52 15.29 -12.04
CA LEU A 36 -15.36 14.48 -11.63
C LEU A 36 -14.44 14.19 -12.81
N HIS A 37 -15.01 13.78 -13.94
CA HIS A 37 -14.24 13.48 -15.14
C HIS A 37 -13.47 14.70 -15.61
N GLU A 38 -14.11 15.87 -15.68
CA GLU A 38 -13.44 17.10 -16.09
C GLU A 38 -12.35 17.52 -15.10
N HIS A 39 -12.63 17.45 -13.80
CA HIS A 39 -11.67 17.79 -12.76
C HIS A 39 -10.43 16.89 -12.80
N LEU A 40 -10.63 15.57 -12.88
CA LEU A 40 -9.53 14.61 -12.99
C LEU A 40 -8.79 14.79 -14.31
N ARG A 41 -9.49 15.00 -15.43
CA ARG A 41 -8.87 15.30 -16.73
C ARG A 41 -7.91 16.47 -16.63
N VAL A 42 -8.31 17.56 -15.98
CA VAL A 42 -7.46 18.74 -15.77
C VAL A 42 -6.24 18.41 -14.91
N ILE A 43 -6.42 17.71 -13.78
CA ILE A 43 -5.31 17.35 -12.88
C ILE A 43 -4.29 16.43 -13.57
N TYR A 44 -4.77 15.42 -14.30
CA TYR A 44 -3.89 14.46 -14.97
C TYR A 44 -3.29 14.98 -16.28
N ALA A 45 -3.91 15.98 -16.92
CA ALA A 45 -3.35 16.67 -18.08
C ALA A 45 -2.41 17.82 -17.71
N ALA A 46 -2.42 18.27 -16.45
CA ALA A 46 -1.54 19.33 -15.98
C ALA A 46 -0.08 18.85 -16.08
N PRO A 47 0.81 19.61 -16.77
CA PRO A 47 2.21 19.28 -16.79
C PRO A 47 2.77 19.38 -15.38
N TRP A 48 3.69 18.47 -15.04
CA TRP A 48 4.40 18.51 -13.76
C TRP A 48 5.08 19.88 -13.58
N SER A 49 4.55 20.68 -12.65
CA SER A 49 5.00 22.07 -12.44
C SER A 49 5.75 22.26 -11.13
N ALA A 50 5.87 21.23 -10.31
CA ALA A 50 6.57 21.31 -9.04
C ALA A 50 8.08 21.23 -9.27
N GLY A 51 8.78 22.34 -8.99
CA GLY A 51 10.25 22.36 -9.00
C GLY A 51 10.81 21.53 -7.85
N GLU A 52 12.02 20.98 -8.02
CA GLU A 52 12.71 20.18 -7.00
C GLU A 52 12.74 20.88 -5.63
N THR A 53 12.96 22.20 -5.62
CA THR A 53 12.97 23.03 -4.42
C THR A 53 11.62 23.06 -3.69
N GLN A 54 10.51 23.09 -4.41
CA GLN A 54 9.16 23.07 -3.81
C GLN A 54 8.86 21.71 -3.17
N ILE A 55 9.30 20.62 -3.82
CA ILE A 55 9.14 19.25 -3.31
C ILE A 55 9.97 19.08 -2.04
N GLN A 56 11.23 19.49 -2.06
CA GLN A 56 12.10 19.43 -0.88
C GLN A 56 11.54 20.28 0.26
N THR A 57 11.03 21.49 -0.02
CA THR A 57 10.40 22.34 1.00
C THR A 57 9.19 21.66 1.63
N TYR A 58 8.33 21.03 0.81
CA TYR A 58 7.17 20.29 1.29
C TYR A 58 7.58 19.08 2.14
N LEU A 59 8.47 18.22 1.63
CA LEU A 59 8.92 17.01 2.32
C LEU A 59 9.67 17.33 3.62
N ASN A 60 10.50 18.38 3.64
CA ASN A 60 11.20 18.82 4.84
C ASN A 60 10.27 19.47 5.87
N GLY A 61 9.13 20.01 5.44
CA GLY A 61 8.07 20.51 6.33
C GLY A 61 7.27 19.40 7.01
N LEU A 62 7.30 18.17 6.49
CA LEU A 62 6.63 17.03 7.09
C LEU A 62 7.48 16.43 8.22
N ARG A 63 6.86 16.16 9.37
CA ARG A 63 7.46 15.35 10.43
C ARG A 63 7.32 13.87 10.12
N LEU A 64 8.12 13.41 9.16
CA LEU A 64 8.21 11.98 8.85
C LEU A 64 9.03 11.26 9.92
N PRO A 65 8.62 10.07 10.40
CA PRO A 65 9.43 9.27 11.28
C PRO A 65 10.75 8.93 10.57
N ARG A 66 11.87 9.22 11.23
CA ARG A 66 13.21 8.89 10.74
C ARG A 66 13.77 7.76 11.57
N LEU A 67 14.42 6.81 10.91
CA LEU A 67 15.17 5.77 11.58
C LEU A 67 16.36 6.39 12.31
N MET A 68 16.70 5.84 13.46
CA MET A 68 17.93 6.19 14.17
C MET A 68 19.13 5.61 13.41
N THR A 69 20.31 6.22 13.53
CA THR A 69 21.52 5.77 12.83
C THR A 69 21.84 4.30 13.09
N ALA A 70 21.69 3.86 14.35
CA ALA A 70 21.87 2.46 14.72
C ALA A 70 20.88 1.50 14.01
N GLN A 71 19.63 1.93 13.78
CA GLN A 71 18.64 1.12 13.06
C GLN A 71 18.95 1.07 11.57
N VAL A 72 19.50 2.15 11.00
CA VAL A 72 19.94 2.16 9.59
C VAL A 72 21.12 1.22 9.42
N GLU A 73 22.13 1.30 10.29
CA GLU A 73 23.30 0.40 10.26
C GLU A 73 22.90 -1.07 10.44
N GLU A 74 21.93 -1.36 11.32
CA GLU A 74 21.39 -2.72 11.49
C GLU A 74 20.66 -3.21 10.22
N LEU A 75 19.84 -2.37 9.59
CA LEU A 75 19.08 -2.73 8.38
C LEU A 75 19.94 -2.79 7.11
N GLU A 76 21.07 -2.08 7.08
CA GLU A 76 22.06 -2.12 5.99
C GLU A 76 23.12 -3.21 6.19
N GLY A 77 23.12 -3.88 7.34
CA GLY A 77 24.02 -4.99 7.66
C GLY A 77 23.69 -6.28 6.92
N ASP A 78 24.58 -7.28 7.08
CA ASP A 78 24.37 -8.62 6.53
C ASP A 78 23.22 -9.33 7.25
N ILE A 79 22.41 -10.08 6.48
CA ILE A 79 21.31 -10.88 7.03
C ILE A 79 21.89 -12.02 7.88
N SER A 80 21.53 -12.04 9.16
CA SER A 80 21.96 -13.08 10.09
C SER A 80 21.02 -14.30 10.08
N LEU A 81 21.52 -15.44 10.58
CA LEU A 81 20.67 -16.61 10.82
C LEU A 81 19.55 -16.35 11.82
N ASN A 82 19.72 -15.39 12.74
CA ASN A 82 18.66 -15.04 13.68
C ASN A 82 17.52 -14.31 12.96
N ASP A 83 17.84 -13.39 12.05
CA ASP A 83 16.84 -12.66 11.26
C ASP A 83 16.00 -13.61 10.42
N LEU A 84 16.63 -14.64 9.83
CA LEU A 84 15.92 -15.67 9.08
C LEU A 84 14.99 -16.50 9.98
N ARG A 85 15.42 -16.84 11.21
CA ARG A 85 14.57 -17.57 12.17
C ARG A 85 13.38 -16.73 12.60
N GLU A 86 13.60 -15.46 12.92
CA GLU A 86 12.53 -14.54 13.29
C GLU A 86 11.55 -14.34 12.14
N ALA A 87 12.05 -14.08 10.93
CA ALA A 87 11.24 -13.93 9.73
C ALA A 87 10.37 -15.17 9.47
N LEU A 88 10.95 -16.37 9.54
CA LEU A 88 10.22 -17.63 9.38
C LEU A 88 9.15 -17.78 10.46
N SER A 89 9.46 -17.51 11.73
CA SER A 89 8.50 -17.64 12.83
C SER A 89 7.28 -16.72 12.71
N GLY A 90 7.45 -15.55 12.08
CA GLY A 90 6.38 -14.57 11.85
C GLY A 90 5.51 -14.85 10.62
N MET A 91 5.85 -15.87 9.81
CA MET A 91 5.10 -16.16 8.60
C MET A 91 3.75 -16.82 8.88
N ALA A 92 2.69 -16.28 8.28
CA ALA A 92 1.34 -16.85 8.35
C ALA A 92 1.17 -18.04 7.39
N THR A 93 0.60 -19.12 7.90
CA THR A 93 0.28 -20.36 7.18
C THR A 93 -0.96 -20.23 6.28
N GLY A 94 -1.15 -21.17 5.36
CA GLY A 94 -2.30 -21.23 4.46
C GLY A 94 -2.30 -20.19 3.34
N LYS A 95 -1.15 -19.55 3.08
CA LYS A 95 -0.97 -18.66 1.92
C LYS A 95 -0.67 -19.47 0.67
N ALA A 96 -1.08 -18.93 -0.48
CA ALA A 96 -0.75 -19.53 -1.76
C ALA A 96 0.78 -19.62 -1.93
N PRO A 97 1.31 -20.72 -2.51
CA PRO A 97 2.72 -20.84 -2.81
C PRO A 97 3.20 -19.70 -3.70
N GLY A 98 4.43 -19.25 -3.46
CA GLY A 98 5.11 -18.29 -4.33
C GLY A 98 5.43 -18.89 -5.71
N PRO A 99 6.16 -18.15 -6.56
CA PRO A 99 6.59 -18.65 -7.87
C PRO A 99 7.39 -19.96 -7.79
N GLU A 100 8.04 -20.23 -6.66
CA GLU A 100 8.76 -21.47 -6.36
C GLU A 100 7.84 -22.69 -6.13
N GLY A 101 6.53 -22.49 -6.01
CA GLY A 101 5.55 -23.57 -5.82
C GLY A 101 5.58 -24.23 -4.43
N LEU A 102 6.52 -23.87 -3.56
CA LEU A 102 6.59 -24.37 -2.20
C LEU A 102 5.74 -23.53 -1.24
N PRO A 103 4.88 -24.16 -0.42
CA PRO A 103 4.08 -23.45 0.56
C PRO A 103 4.94 -23.11 1.79
N VAL A 104 4.48 -22.15 2.60
CA VAL A 104 5.25 -21.66 3.75
C VAL A 104 5.53 -22.73 4.80
N GLU A 105 4.63 -23.69 4.92
CA GLU A 105 4.72 -24.86 5.80
C GLU A 105 5.97 -25.69 5.49
N TYR A 106 6.41 -25.73 4.23
CA TYR A 106 7.65 -26.40 3.85
C TYR A 106 8.85 -25.74 4.55
N TYR A 107 8.98 -24.42 4.43
CA TYR A 107 10.09 -23.68 5.02
C TYR A 107 10.07 -23.74 6.55
N LEU A 108 8.88 -23.70 7.17
CA LEU A 108 8.73 -23.88 8.61
C LEU A 108 9.18 -25.27 9.07
N THR A 109 8.70 -26.31 8.39
CA THR A 109 8.97 -27.72 8.73
C THR A 109 10.46 -28.06 8.58
N TYR A 110 11.09 -27.58 7.51
CA TYR A 110 12.48 -27.90 7.19
C TYR A 110 13.47 -26.80 7.58
N SER A 111 13.03 -25.79 8.33
CA SER A 111 13.83 -24.62 8.74
C SER A 111 15.18 -25.00 9.34
N ALA A 112 15.23 -25.98 10.24
CA ALA A 112 16.48 -26.45 10.85
C ALA A 112 17.49 -27.01 9.82
N VAL A 113 17.00 -27.76 8.83
CA VAL A 113 17.85 -28.35 7.78
C VAL A 113 18.29 -27.26 6.79
N LEU A 114 17.39 -26.36 6.42
CA LEU A 114 17.68 -25.28 5.47
C LEU A 114 18.68 -24.28 6.06
N LEU A 115 18.49 -23.88 7.32
CA LEU A 115 19.34 -22.91 8.02
C LEU A 115 20.72 -23.48 8.40
N SER A 116 20.89 -24.80 8.46
CA SER A 116 22.21 -25.41 8.74
C SER A 116 23.11 -25.54 7.50
N ARG A 117 22.58 -25.19 6.33
CA ARG A 117 23.28 -25.27 5.03
C ARG A 117 23.68 -23.89 4.48
N LEU A 118 23.35 -22.82 5.20
CA LEU A 118 23.70 -21.43 4.93
C LEU A 118 24.88 -21.04 5.82
#